data_AF-A0A2X1PL85-F1
#
_entry.id   AF-A0A2X1PL85-F1
#
_cell.length_a   1.000
_cell.length_b   1.000
_cell.length_c   1.000
_cell.angle_alpha   90.00
_cell.angle_beta   90.00
_cell.angle_gamma   90.00
#
_symmetry.space_group_name_H-M   'P 1'
#
loop_
_entity.id
_entity.type
_entity.pdbx_description
1 polymer ?
#
loop_
_entity_poly.entity_id
_entity_poly.type
_entity_poly.pdbx_seq_one_letter_code
_entity_poly.pdbx_strand_id
1 'polypeptide(L)'
;MVQKGARLTTDITLPSRYLVFMPENSHVGVSQRIESEEERARLKALVEPFCDELGGFIIRTATEGASEEELRQDAEFLKRLWRKVLERKSKYPTKSKIYGEPALPQRILRDFIGTNLEKIRIDSKLCFGEVKEFTDEFMPELSDKLVLYSGNQPIFDVYGVENAIQTALDKRVNLKSGGYLIIEQTEAMTTIDINTGAFVGHRNLEETIFNTNIEATKAIAQQLQLRNLGGIIIIDFIDMQTDEHRNRVLQSLCDALSKDRMKTNVNGFTQLGLVEMTRKRTRESL
;
A
#
# COMPACT_ATOMS: atom_id res chain seq x y z
N MET A 1 -25.30 -9.65 -30.46
CA MET A 1 -23.84 -9.44 -30.32
C MET A 1 -23.23 -10.75 -29.83
N VAL A 2 -22.30 -11.34 -30.57
CA VAL A 2 -21.62 -12.58 -30.13
C VAL A 2 -20.68 -12.21 -28.98
N GLN A 3 -21.03 -12.60 -27.76
CA GLN A 3 -20.18 -12.42 -26.59
C GLN A 3 -18.99 -13.37 -26.76
N LYS A 4 -17.83 -12.82 -27.18
CA LYS A 4 -16.58 -13.59 -27.26
C LYS A 4 -16.27 -14.16 -25.88
N GLY A 5 -16.00 -15.46 -25.81
CA GLY A 5 -15.61 -16.13 -24.56
C GLY A 5 -14.26 -15.63 -24.04
N ALA A 6 -13.89 -16.08 -22.84
CA ALA A 6 -12.62 -15.71 -22.22
C ALA A 6 -11.42 -16.23 -23.05
N ARG A 7 -10.37 -15.40 -23.18
CA ARG A 7 -9.08 -15.81 -23.74
C ARG A 7 -8.33 -16.63 -22.69
N LEU A 8 -7.83 -17.80 -23.08
CA LEU A 8 -7.12 -18.73 -22.19
C LEU A 8 -5.62 -18.77 -22.54
N THR A 9 -4.80 -19.14 -21.55
CA THR A 9 -3.37 -19.43 -21.71
C THR A 9 -2.99 -20.62 -20.83
N THR A 10 -2.01 -21.40 -21.26
CA THR A 10 -1.35 -22.45 -20.46
C THR A 10 -0.15 -21.91 -19.69
N ASP A 11 0.32 -20.71 -20.04
CA ASP A 11 1.38 -20.01 -19.33
C ASP A 11 0.82 -19.39 -18.05
N ILE A 12 0.76 -20.21 -16.99
CA ILE A 12 0.21 -19.81 -15.70
C ILE A 12 1.19 -18.85 -15.02
N THR A 13 0.66 -17.79 -14.43
CA THR A 13 1.44 -16.89 -13.57
C THR A 13 0.69 -16.69 -12.26
N LEU A 14 1.41 -16.69 -11.14
CA LEU A 14 0.82 -16.50 -9.82
C LEU A 14 1.37 -15.21 -9.22
N PRO A 15 0.62 -14.10 -9.28
CA PRO A 15 1.07 -12.84 -8.72
C PRO A 15 0.83 -12.76 -7.21
N SER A 16 1.85 -12.37 -6.48
CA SER A 16 1.75 -11.86 -5.11
C SER A 16 2.17 -10.38 -5.05
N ARG A 17 2.46 -9.84 -3.87
CA ARG A 17 2.78 -8.41 -3.68
C ARG A 17 4.11 -8.02 -4.34
N TYR A 18 5.18 -8.76 -4.03
CA TYR A 18 6.54 -8.45 -4.48
C TYR A 18 6.95 -9.32 -5.66
N LEU A 19 6.54 -10.58 -5.67
CA LEU A 19 6.94 -11.55 -6.67
C LEU A 19 5.76 -12.02 -7.54
N VAL A 20 6.07 -12.44 -8.76
CA VAL A 20 5.18 -13.23 -9.61
C VAL A 20 5.87 -14.57 -9.85
N PHE A 21 5.24 -15.66 -9.45
CA PHE A 21 5.77 -16.99 -9.69
C PHE A 21 5.42 -17.47 -11.10
N MET A 22 6.43 -18.01 -11.78
CA MET A 22 6.39 -18.55 -13.12
C MET A 22 6.74 -20.04 -13.05
N PRO A 23 5.76 -20.95 -13.12
CA PRO A 23 6.02 -22.38 -13.23
C PRO A 23 6.90 -22.68 -14.45
N GLU A 24 7.74 -23.72 -14.37
CA GLU A 24 8.57 -24.22 -15.48
C GLU A 24 9.65 -23.26 -15.99
N ASN A 25 9.76 -22.08 -15.38
CA ASN A 25 10.79 -21.10 -15.70
C ASN A 25 11.73 -20.95 -14.51
N SER A 26 12.99 -21.39 -14.62
CA SER A 26 13.93 -21.39 -13.50
C SER A 26 14.66 -20.06 -13.26
N HIS A 27 14.40 -18.99 -14.02
CA HIS A 27 15.14 -17.73 -13.88
C HIS A 27 14.41 -16.68 -13.04
N VAL A 28 15.19 -15.78 -12.45
CA VAL A 28 14.70 -14.54 -11.83
C VAL A 28 14.67 -13.43 -12.87
N GLY A 29 13.47 -12.91 -13.16
CA GLY A 29 13.27 -11.69 -13.93
C GLY A 29 13.12 -10.47 -13.02
N VAL A 30 13.60 -9.31 -13.43
CA VAL A 30 13.42 -8.06 -12.67
C VAL A 30 12.63 -7.05 -13.51
N SER A 31 11.63 -6.41 -12.90
CA SER A 31 10.82 -5.38 -13.57
C SER A 31 11.71 -4.29 -14.18
N GLN A 32 11.45 -3.93 -15.44
CA GLN A 32 12.13 -2.83 -16.12
C GLN A 32 11.85 -1.45 -15.50
N ARG A 33 10.86 -1.35 -14.61
CA ARG A 33 10.51 -0.11 -13.91
C ARG A 33 11.37 0.17 -12.67
N ILE A 34 12.23 -0.78 -12.28
CA ILE A 34 13.25 -0.56 -11.26
C ILE A 34 14.47 -0.05 -12.00
N GLU A 35 14.80 1.23 -11.81
CA GLU A 35 15.83 1.94 -12.58
C GLU A 35 17.23 1.76 -11.97
N SER A 36 17.33 1.62 -10.64
CA SER A 36 18.60 1.41 -9.93
C SER A 36 19.17 0.03 -10.22
N GLU A 37 20.30 -0.03 -10.92
CA GLU A 37 20.96 -1.30 -11.24
C GLU A 37 21.51 -2.00 -9.99
N GLU A 38 21.93 -1.22 -8.98
CA GLU A 38 22.34 -1.74 -7.66
C GLU A 38 21.18 -2.47 -6.97
N GLU A 39 19.98 -1.86 -6.96
CA GLU A 39 18.80 -2.47 -6.36
C GLU A 39 18.36 -3.70 -7.14
N ARG A 40 18.45 -3.68 -8.48
CA ARG A 40 18.15 -4.84 -9.31
C ARG A 40 19.06 -6.02 -8.99
N ALA A 41 20.37 -5.76 -8.84
CA ALA A 41 21.33 -6.78 -8.45
C ALA A 41 21.06 -7.32 -7.04
N ARG A 42 20.78 -6.45 -6.07
CA ARG A 42 20.41 -6.83 -4.70
C ARG A 42 19.17 -7.72 -4.68
N LEU A 43 18.08 -7.26 -5.28
CA LEU A 43 16.81 -7.99 -5.29
C LEU A 43 16.93 -9.33 -6.02
N LYS A 44 17.68 -9.38 -7.13
CA LYS A 44 17.94 -10.64 -7.83
C LYS A 44 18.68 -11.63 -6.93
N ALA A 45 19.76 -11.20 -6.27
CA ALA A 45 20.54 -12.06 -5.37
C ALA A 45 19.72 -12.59 -4.20
N LEU A 46 18.76 -11.80 -3.68
CA LEU A 46 17.86 -12.23 -2.61
C LEU A 46 16.83 -13.27 -3.07
N VAL A 47 16.35 -13.18 -4.31
CA VAL A 47 15.27 -14.04 -4.82
C VAL A 47 15.79 -15.32 -5.47
N GLU A 48 17.00 -15.30 -6.05
CA GLU A 48 17.62 -16.41 -6.77
C GLU A 48 17.71 -17.73 -5.96
N PRO A 49 18.00 -17.72 -4.64
CA PRO A 49 17.97 -18.93 -3.82
C PRO A 49 16.60 -19.62 -3.75
N PHE A 50 15.52 -18.90 -4.05
CA PHE A 50 14.18 -19.47 -4.07
C PHE A 50 13.82 -20.09 -5.42
N CYS A 51 14.57 -19.90 -6.50
CA CYS A 51 14.29 -20.62 -7.75
C CYS A 51 14.62 -22.11 -7.61
N ASP A 52 13.73 -22.98 -8.07
CA ASP A 52 13.94 -24.43 -8.10
C ASP A 52 13.25 -25.07 -9.32
N GLU A 53 13.18 -26.40 -9.34
CA GLU A 53 12.52 -27.15 -10.42
C GLU A 53 11.02 -26.85 -10.55
N LEU A 54 10.38 -26.30 -9.51
CA LEU A 54 8.97 -25.91 -9.59
C LEU A 54 8.80 -24.66 -10.47
N GLY A 55 9.81 -23.79 -10.51
CA GLY A 55 9.79 -22.55 -11.25
C GLY A 55 10.58 -21.43 -10.55
N GLY A 56 10.33 -20.22 -11.04
CA GLY A 56 11.11 -19.04 -10.73
C GLY A 56 10.21 -17.83 -10.61
N PHE A 57 10.82 -16.64 -10.55
CA PHE A 57 10.12 -15.45 -10.09
C PHE A 57 10.39 -14.23 -10.95
N ILE A 58 9.39 -13.36 -11.07
CA ILE A 58 9.53 -12.01 -11.59
C ILE A 58 9.37 -11.02 -10.44
N ILE A 59 10.40 -10.22 -10.21
CA ILE A 59 10.44 -9.16 -9.20
C ILE A 59 9.63 -7.97 -9.69
N ARG A 60 8.59 -7.59 -8.94
CA ARG A 60 7.70 -6.47 -9.26
C ARG A 60 8.30 -5.15 -8.81
N THR A 61 7.84 -4.04 -9.40
CA THR A 61 8.23 -2.68 -8.98
C THR A 61 7.94 -2.38 -7.51
N ALA A 62 6.95 -3.05 -6.91
CA ALA A 62 6.60 -2.87 -5.49
C ALA A 62 7.66 -3.43 -4.52
N THR A 63 8.71 -4.07 -5.03
CA THR A 63 9.77 -4.73 -4.24
C THR A 63 10.92 -3.79 -3.89
N GLU A 64 10.96 -2.59 -4.47
CA GLU A 64 12.00 -1.61 -4.17
C GLU A 64 12.00 -1.27 -2.66
N GLY A 65 13.14 -1.50 -2.01
CA GLY A 65 13.28 -1.31 -0.56
C GLY A 65 12.69 -2.44 0.31
N ALA A 66 12.17 -3.52 -0.29
CA ALA A 66 11.71 -4.69 0.46
C ALA A 66 12.88 -5.36 1.19
N SER A 67 12.57 -5.92 2.37
CA SER A 67 13.50 -6.72 3.16
C SER A 67 13.62 -8.15 2.62
N GLU A 68 14.72 -8.82 2.94
CA GLU A 68 14.92 -10.24 2.61
C GLU A 68 13.81 -11.12 3.19
N GLU A 69 13.38 -10.83 4.42
CA GLU A 69 12.33 -11.58 5.10
C GLU A 69 10.98 -11.47 4.37
N GLU A 70 10.62 -10.27 3.91
CA GLU A 70 9.42 -10.06 3.11
C GLU A 70 9.45 -10.83 1.79
N LEU A 71 10.60 -10.82 1.10
CA LEU A 71 10.80 -11.55 -0.15
C LEU A 71 10.71 -13.07 0.04
N ARG A 72 11.33 -13.57 1.11
CA ARG A 72 11.31 -14.98 1.49
C ARG A 72 9.89 -15.46 1.73
N GLN A 73 9.13 -14.73 2.55
CA GLN A 73 7.75 -15.08 2.85
C GLN A 73 6.86 -15.05 1.58
N ASP A 74 7.06 -14.07 0.70
CA ASP A 74 6.32 -13.97 -0.56
C ASP A 74 6.63 -15.15 -1.51
N ALA A 75 7.90 -15.54 -1.60
CA ALA A 75 8.34 -16.69 -2.39
C ALA A 75 7.79 -18.01 -1.84
N GLU A 76 7.85 -18.21 -0.51
CA GLU A 76 7.30 -19.39 0.16
C GLU A 76 5.78 -19.52 -0.03
N PHE A 77 5.04 -18.43 0.13
CA PHE A 77 3.60 -18.37 -0.13
C PHE A 77 3.28 -18.84 -1.55
N LEU A 78 3.98 -18.28 -2.55
CA LEU A 78 3.76 -18.62 -3.96
C LEU A 78 4.09 -20.09 -4.27
N LYS A 79 5.16 -20.64 -3.68
CA LYS A 79 5.50 -22.07 -3.81
C LYS A 79 4.46 -22.97 -3.17
N ARG A 80 3.99 -22.64 -1.96
CA ARG A 80 2.91 -23.40 -1.28
C ARG A 80 1.65 -23.39 -2.12
N LEU A 81 1.28 -22.22 -2.65
CA LEU A 81 0.16 -22.07 -3.56
C LEU A 81 0.31 -22.95 -4.79
N TRP A 82 1.46 -22.92 -5.47
CA TRP A 82 1.68 -23.73 -6.66
C TRP A 82 1.61 -25.24 -6.38
N ARG A 83 2.20 -25.70 -5.27
CA ARG A 83 2.10 -27.11 -4.86
C ARG A 83 0.65 -27.53 -4.64
N LYS A 84 -0.18 -26.68 -4.04
CA LYS A 84 -1.62 -26.92 -3.90
C LYS A 84 -2.35 -26.94 -5.23
N VAL A 85 -1.99 -26.06 -6.17
CA VAL A 85 -2.52 -26.10 -7.53
C VAL A 85 -2.20 -27.44 -8.21
N LEU A 86 -0.96 -27.93 -8.09
CA LEU A 86 -0.54 -29.24 -8.64
C LEU A 86 -1.26 -30.41 -7.96
N GLU A 87 -1.37 -30.39 -6.63
CA GLU A 87 -2.09 -31.41 -5.85
C GLU A 87 -3.56 -31.49 -6.33
N ARG A 88 -4.23 -30.33 -6.42
CA ARG A 88 -5.61 -30.23 -6.90
C ARG A 88 -5.74 -30.64 -8.37
N LYS A 89 -4.80 -30.28 -9.24
CA LYS A 89 -4.77 -30.71 -10.65
C LYS A 89 -4.75 -32.23 -10.78
N SER A 90 -4.04 -32.93 -9.88
CA SER A 90 -3.97 -34.40 -9.90
C SER A 90 -5.21 -35.07 -9.33
N LYS A 91 -5.87 -34.43 -8.36
CA LYS A 91 -7.01 -34.98 -7.61
C LYS A 91 -8.37 -34.72 -8.26
N TYR A 92 -8.56 -33.55 -8.86
CA TYR A 92 -9.85 -33.11 -9.38
C TYR A 92 -10.02 -33.45 -10.87
N PRO A 93 -11.25 -33.70 -11.34
CA PRO A 93 -11.54 -33.92 -12.76
C PRO A 93 -11.14 -32.73 -13.66
N THR A 94 -10.95 -32.98 -14.96
CA THR A 94 -10.46 -32.03 -15.98
C THR A 94 -11.27 -30.72 -16.13
N LYS A 95 -12.50 -30.65 -15.60
CA LYS A 95 -13.38 -29.47 -15.68
C LYS A 95 -13.71 -28.90 -14.30
N SER A 96 -12.72 -28.87 -13.40
CA SER A 96 -12.87 -28.36 -12.04
C SER A 96 -12.04 -27.09 -11.81
N LYS A 97 -12.56 -26.19 -10.97
CA LYS A 97 -11.82 -25.02 -10.50
C LYS A 97 -10.76 -25.47 -9.50
N ILE A 98 -9.49 -25.42 -9.90
CA ILE A 98 -8.34 -25.78 -9.05
C ILE A 98 -7.89 -24.62 -8.15
N TYR A 99 -8.02 -23.39 -8.65
CA TYR A 99 -7.70 -22.17 -7.93
C TYR A 99 -8.60 -21.03 -8.45
N GLY A 100 -8.95 -20.12 -7.56
CA GLY A 100 -9.69 -18.90 -7.90
C GLY A 100 -8.98 -17.70 -7.31
N GLU A 101 -9.21 -16.54 -7.91
CA GLU A 101 -8.71 -15.30 -7.34
C GLU A 101 -9.28 -15.13 -5.92
N PRO A 102 -8.42 -14.85 -4.92
CA PRO A 102 -8.85 -14.69 -3.54
C PRO A 102 -9.81 -13.52 -3.40
N ALA A 103 -10.76 -13.66 -2.48
CA ALA A 103 -11.66 -12.60 -2.08
C ALA A 103 -10.87 -11.43 -1.45
N LEU A 104 -11.52 -10.26 -1.32
CA LEU A 104 -10.88 -9.06 -0.79
C LEU A 104 -10.16 -9.27 0.56
N PRO A 105 -10.73 -9.97 1.57
CA PRO A 105 -10.05 -10.19 2.84
C PRO A 105 -8.73 -10.97 2.70
N GLN A 106 -8.75 -12.03 1.89
CA GLN A 106 -7.57 -12.88 1.62
C GLN A 106 -6.50 -12.09 0.84
N ARG A 107 -6.92 -11.25 -0.12
CA ARG A 107 -6.02 -10.34 -0.85
C ARG A 107 -5.36 -9.32 0.08
N ILE A 108 -6.14 -8.74 0.99
CA ILE A 108 -5.61 -7.81 2.00
C ILE A 108 -4.57 -8.53 2.84
N LEU A 109 -4.86 -9.72 3.38
CA LEU A 109 -3.89 -10.46 4.20
C LEU A 109 -2.58 -10.77 3.48
N ARG A 110 -2.65 -11.16 2.21
CA ARG A 110 -1.46 -11.35 1.38
C ARG A 110 -0.63 -10.06 1.27
N ASP A 111 -1.28 -8.90 1.18
CA ASP A 111 -0.56 -7.62 1.09
C ASP A 111 0.10 -7.22 2.43
N PHE A 112 -0.26 -7.84 3.55
CA PHE A 112 0.36 -7.63 4.88
C PHE A 112 1.32 -8.77 5.31
N ILE A 113 1.68 -9.68 4.40
CA ILE A 113 2.77 -10.64 4.59
C ILE A 113 4.05 -9.89 4.98
N GLY A 114 4.84 -10.45 5.90
CA GLY A 114 6.08 -9.84 6.40
C GLY A 114 5.88 -8.75 7.45
N THR A 115 4.65 -8.29 7.67
CA THR A 115 4.37 -7.26 8.67
C THR A 115 4.20 -7.89 10.04
N ASN A 116 4.78 -7.29 11.07
CA ASN A 116 4.56 -7.72 12.45
C ASN A 116 3.16 -7.34 12.95
N LEU A 117 2.18 -8.20 12.65
CA LEU A 117 0.80 -8.08 13.12
C LEU A 117 0.66 -8.72 14.50
N GLU A 118 -0.03 -8.05 15.43
CA GLU A 118 -0.39 -8.64 16.72
C GLU A 118 -1.63 -9.53 16.59
N LYS A 119 -2.72 -8.99 16.03
CA LYS A 119 -4.03 -9.66 15.88
C LYS A 119 -4.74 -9.22 14.62
N ILE A 120 -5.44 -10.16 13.97
CA ILE A 120 -6.33 -9.93 12.83
C ILE A 120 -7.74 -10.25 13.31
N ARG A 121 -8.59 -9.23 13.45
CA ARG A 121 -9.94 -9.40 13.97
C ARG A 121 -10.96 -9.34 12.85
N ILE A 122 -11.87 -10.31 12.83
CA ILE A 122 -12.96 -10.41 11.85
C ILE A 122 -14.26 -10.58 12.63
N ASP A 123 -15.26 -9.75 12.36
CA ASP A 123 -16.56 -9.73 13.04
C ASP A 123 -17.63 -10.60 12.36
N SER A 124 -17.36 -11.11 11.16
CA SER A 124 -18.20 -12.06 10.45
C SER A 124 -17.68 -13.50 10.59
N LYS A 125 -18.51 -14.40 11.14
CA LYS A 125 -18.17 -15.82 11.30
C LYS A 125 -17.92 -16.52 9.97
N LEU A 126 -18.67 -16.18 8.92
CA LEU A 126 -18.49 -16.75 7.58
C LEU A 126 -17.14 -16.33 7.00
N CYS A 127 -16.86 -15.01 7.01
CA CYS A 127 -15.58 -14.46 6.54
C CYS A 127 -14.40 -15.02 7.34
N PHE A 128 -14.55 -15.15 8.66
CA PHE A 128 -13.52 -15.75 9.51
C PHE A 128 -13.22 -17.18 9.09
N GLY A 129 -14.23 -18.01 8.81
CA GLY A 129 -14.03 -19.38 8.32
C GLY A 129 -13.24 -19.42 7.01
N GLU A 130 -13.68 -18.64 6.00
CA GLU A 130 -13.04 -18.58 4.69
C GLU A 130 -11.58 -18.06 4.75
N VAL A 131 -11.32 -17.10 5.64
CA VAL A 131 -9.98 -16.54 5.86
C VAL A 131 -9.11 -17.50 6.67
N LYS A 132 -9.67 -18.20 7.65
CA LYS A 132 -8.97 -19.20 8.46
C LYS A 132 -8.52 -20.38 7.60
N GLU A 133 -9.40 -20.90 6.75
CA GLU A 133 -9.02 -21.96 5.79
C GLU A 133 -7.90 -21.50 4.86
N PHE A 134 -7.99 -20.27 4.32
CA PHE A 134 -6.96 -19.72 3.44
C PHE A 134 -5.61 -19.54 4.14
N THR A 135 -5.61 -19.00 5.36
CA THR A 135 -4.38 -18.80 6.13
C THR A 135 -3.78 -20.13 6.59
N ASP A 136 -4.58 -21.09 7.05
CA ASP A 136 -4.08 -22.41 7.43
C ASP A 136 -3.43 -23.14 6.24
N GLU A 137 -3.96 -22.95 5.03
CA GLU A 137 -3.44 -23.58 3.83
C GLU A 137 -2.19 -22.88 3.26
N PHE A 138 -2.17 -21.55 3.21
CA PHE A 138 -1.14 -20.80 2.49
C PHE A 138 -0.24 -19.93 3.37
N MET A 139 -0.72 -19.50 4.54
CA MET A 139 -0.10 -18.50 5.42
C MET A 139 -0.19 -18.88 6.92
N PRO A 140 0.29 -20.08 7.33
CA PRO A 140 0.19 -20.59 8.69
C PRO A 140 0.75 -19.64 9.75
N GLU A 141 1.71 -18.79 9.40
CA GLU A 141 2.26 -17.77 10.29
C GLU A 141 1.25 -16.68 10.72
N LEU A 142 0.15 -16.49 9.99
CA LEU A 142 -0.95 -15.58 10.37
C LEU A 142 -2.14 -16.30 11.01
N SER A 143 -2.20 -17.63 10.90
CA SER A 143 -3.32 -18.45 11.35
C SER A 143 -3.63 -18.30 12.83
N ASP A 144 -2.60 -18.17 13.67
CA ASP A 144 -2.75 -18.01 15.13
C ASP A 144 -3.10 -16.58 15.54
N LYS A 145 -2.94 -15.62 14.62
CA LYS A 145 -3.26 -14.20 14.84
C LYS A 145 -4.72 -13.88 14.53
N LEU A 146 -5.42 -14.79 13.86
CA LEU A 146 -6.83 -14.64 13.51
C LEU A 146 -7.73 -14.81 14.74
N VAL A 147 -8.55 -13.80 15.02
CA VAL A 147 -9.50 -13.81 16.13
C VAL A 147 -10.89 -13.44 15.61
N LEU A 148 -11.87 -14.31 15.87
CA LEU A 148 -13.26 -13.99 15.64
C LEU A 148 -13.72 -12.99 16.70
N TYR A 149 -14.04 -11.78 16.27
CA TYR A 149 -14.64 -10.77 17.12
C TYR A 149 -16.11 -11.11 17.37
N SER A 150 -16.49 -11.20 18.64
CA SER A 150 -17.82 -11.60 19.10
C SER A 150 -18.45 -10.58 20.06
N GLY A 151 -17.92 -9.35 20.07
CA GLY A 151 -18.48 -8.27 20.86
C GLY A 151 -19.80 -7.76 20.27
N ASN A 152 -20.67 -7.22 21.14
CA ASN A 152 -21.98 -6.69 20.73
C ASN A 152 -21.88 -5.32 20.02
N GLN A 153 -20.78 -4.59 20.21
CA GLN A 153 -20.53 -3.31 19.56
C GLN A 153 -19.79 -3.53 18.24
N PRO A 154 -20.06 -2.74 17.18
CA PRO A 154 -19.31 -2.81 15.93
C PRO A 154 -17.80 -2.69 16.17
N ILE A 155 -17.02 -3.51 15.46
CA ILE A 155 -15.57 -3.59 15.68
C ILE A 155 -14.86 -2.25 15.45
N PHE A 156 -15.30 -1.46 14.47
CA PHE A 156 -14.71 -0.16 14.19
C PHE A 156 -14.97 0.87 15.29
N ASP A 157 -16.12 0.83 15.94
CA ASP A 157 -16.44 1.71 17.06
C ASP A 157 -15.53 1.42 18.27
N VAL A 158 -15.36 0.14 18.61
CA VAL A 158 -14.53 -0.29 19.75
C VAL A 158 -13.08 0.17 19.61
N TYR A 159 -12.56 0.19 18.39
CA TYR A 159 -11.19 0.64 18.11
C TYR A 159 -11.08 2.09 17.64
N GLY A 160 -12.19 2.86 17.66
CA GLY A 160 -12.22 4.26 17.23
C GLY A 160 -11.93 4.48 15.74
N VAL A 161 -11.99 3.41 14.93
CA VAL A 161 -11.74 3.43 13.49
C VAL A 161 -12.84 4.18 12.77
N GLU A 162 -14.10 4.06 13.21
CA GLU A 162 -15.24 4.73 12.56
C GLU A 162 -15.06 6.26 12.57
N ASN A 163 -14.75 6.83 13.73
CA ASN A 163 -14.46 8.25 13.87
C ASN A 163 -13.25 8.69 13.02
N ALA A 164 -12.21 7.84 12.95
CA ALA A 164 -11.04 8.12 12.14
C ALA A 164 -11.36 8.10 10.64
N ILE A 165 -12.21 7.17 10.17
CA ILE A 165 -12.71 7.11 8.80
C ILE A 165 -13.51 8.37 8.48
N GLN A 166 -14.46 8.75 9.33
CA GLN A 166 -15.29 9.94 9.12
C GLN A 166 -14.42 11.20 9.04
N THR A 167 -13.48 11.37 9.97
CA THR A 167 -12.52 12.49 9.97
C THR A 167 -11.63 12.46 8.72
N ALA A 168 -11.26 11.28 8.24
CA ALA A 168 -10.46 11.11 7.03
C ALA A 168 -11.25 11.33 5.74
N LEU A 169 -12.58 11.37 5.77
CA LEU A 169 -13.42 11.71 4.63
C LEU A 169 -13.81 13.19 4.65
N ASP A 170 -13.78 13.85 5.81
CA ASP A 170 -14.08 15.28 5.92
C ASP A 170 -13.15 16.13 5.07
N LYS A 171 -13.69 17.16 4.42
CA LYS A 171 -12.91 18.08 3.60
C LYS A 171 -11.81 18.80 4.40
N ARG A 172 -12.06 19.02 5.69
CA ARG A 172 -11.16 19.70 6.63
C ARG A 172 -10.50 18.71 7.57
N VAL A 173 -9.17 18.73 7.63
CA VAL A 173 -8.37 17.89 8.53
C VAL A 173 -7.65 18.77 9.53
N ASN A 174 -8.01 18.69 10.81
CA ASN A 174 -7.36 19.52 11.84
C ASN A 174 -5.96 19.00 12.19
N LEU A 175 -5.04 19.93 12.42
CA LEU A 175 -3.69 19.69 12.92
C LEU A 175 -3.68 19.86 14.46
N LYS A 176 -2.75 19.21 15.15
CA LYS A 176 -2.60 19.26 16.61
C LYS A 176 -2.25 20.65 17.10
N SER A 177 -1.52 21.43 16.31
CA SER A 177 -1.18 22.83 16.60
C SER A 177 -2.35 23.81 16.46
N GLY A 178 -3.53 23.36 16.00
CA GLY A 178 -4.70 24.21 15.80
C GLY A 178 -4.87 24.74 14.37
N GLY A 179 -3.88 24.49 13.50
CA GLY A 179 -4.04 24.64 12.05
C GLY A 179 -4.95 23.57 11.44
N TYR A 180 -5.18 23.64 10.14
CA TYR A 180 -5.97 22.63 9.41
C TYR A 180 -5.60 22.57 7.93
N LEU A 181 -5.85 21.41 7.33
CA LEU A 181 -5.76 21.17 5.89
C LEU A 181 -7.15 21.24 5.28
N ILE A 182 -7.26 21.76 4.06
CA ILE A 182 -8.44 21.62 3.20
C ILE A 182 -8.03 20.78 1.99
N ILE A 183 -8.69 19.64 1.80
CA ILE A 183 -8.40 18.71 0.70
C ILE A 183 -9.56 18.76 -0.28
N GLU A 184 -9.30 19.14 -1.53
CA GLU A 184 -10.29 19.17 -2.60
C GLU A 184 -9.87 18.30 -3.77
N GLN A 185 -10.78 17.43 -4.21
CA GLN A 185 -10.58 16.65 -5.41
C GLN A 185 -11.35 17.27 -6.57
N THR A 186 -10.65 17.54 -7.66
CA THR A 186 -11.21 17.95 -8.94
C THR A 186 -11.16 16.79 -9.94
N GLU A 187 -11.65 17.00 -11.16
CA GLU A 187 -11.61 16.00 -12.23
C GLU A 187 -10.17 15.55 -12.57
N ALA A 188 -9.23 16.50 -12.61
CA ALA A 188 -7.87 16.24 -13.08
C ALA A 188 -6.85 16.06 -11.94
N MET A 189 -7.06 16.73 -10.80
CA MET A 189 -6.05 16.81 -9.73
C MET A 189 -6.67 16.98 -8.34
N THR A 190 -5.86 16.76 -7.31
CA THR A 190 -6.20 17.05 -5.92
C THR A 190 -5.42 18.27 -5.45
N THR A 191 -6.09 19.21 -4.81
CA THR A 191 -5.46 20.38 -4.16
C THR A 191 -5.52 20.21 -2.65
N ILE A 192 -4.45 20.61 -1.97
CA ILE A 192 -4.35 20.61 -0.51
C ILE A 192 -3.88 21.97 -0.06
N ASP A 193 -4.71 22.66 0.72
CA ASP A 193 -4.43 23.99 1.28
C ASP A 193 -4.17 23.90 2.79
N ILE A 194 -3.21 24.68 3.30
CA ILE A 194 -2.76 24.64 4.70
C ILE A 194 -3.03 25.97 5.39
N ASN A 195 -3.73 25.92 6.52
CA ASN A 195 -4.07 27.11 7.31
C ASN A 195 -3.53 26.99 8.74
N THR A 196 -3.02 28.09 9.29
CA THR A 196 -2.54 28.18 10.69
C THR A 196 -3.66 28.22 11.74
N GLY A 197 -4.90 28.48 11.33
CA GLY A 197 -6.05 28.58 12.24
C GLY A 197 -5.94 29.77 13.20
N ALA A 198 -6.59 29.68 14.36
CA ALA A 198 -6.64 30.77 15.36
C ALA A 198 -5.36 30.85 16.23
N PHE A 199 -4.44 29.90 16.11
CA PHE A 199 -3.27 29.79 16.99
C PHE A 199 -2.08 30.57 16.41
N VAL A 200 -2.13 31.90 16.55
CA VAL A 200 -1.00 32.76 16.21
C VAL A 200 -0.24 33.05 17.50
N GLY A 201 0.78 32.25 17.80
CA GLY A 201 1.62 32.44 18.98
C GLY A 201 2.17 33.86 19.03
N HIS A 202 2.01 34.56 20.16
CA HIS A 202 2.27 35.99 20.31
C HIS A 202 3.73 36.46 20.10
N ARG A 203 4.70 35.57 19.78
CA ARG A 203 6.12 35.96 19.73
C ARG A 203 6.95 35.46 18.54
N ASN A 204 6.51 34.53 17.69
CA ASN A 204 7.26 34.14 16.47
C ASN A 204 6.32 33.57 15.38
N LEU A 205 5.82 34.45 14.50
CA LEU A 205 4.94 34.06 13.40
C LEU A 205 5.64 33.11 12.42
N GLU A 206 6.88 33.41 12.05
CA GLU A 206 7.66 32.62 11.08
C GLU A 206 7.90 31.17 11.55
N GLU A 207 8.26 31.01 12.82
CA GLU A 207 8.46 29.69 13.42
C GLU A 207 7.15 28.91 13.53
N THR A 208 6.04 29.60 13.82
CA THR A 208 4.70 28.99 13.87
C THR A 208 4.28 28.48 12.48
N ILE A 209 4.52 29.28 11.44
CA ILE A 209 4.27 28.89 10.04
C ILE A 209 5.09 27.66 9.67
N PHE A 210 6.40 27.70 9.94
CA PHE A 210 7.29 26.58 9.63
C PHE A 210 6.86 25.29 10.34
N ASN A 211 6.57 25.36 11.64
CA ASN A 211 6.12 24.21 12.42
C ASN A 211 4.77 23.66 11.93
N THR A 212 3.85 24.55 11.52
CA THR A 212 2.55 24.14 10.94
C THR A 212 2.75 23.39 9.63
N ASN A 213 3.62 23.89 8.74
CA ASN A 213 3.94 23.22 7.47
C ASN A 213 4.60 21.85 7.71
N ILE A 214 5.54 21.75 8.67
CA ILE A 214 6.17 20.47 9.03
C ILE A 214 5.16 19.47 9.62
N GLU A 215 4.19 19.95 10.37
CA GLU A 215 3.11 19.08 10.85
C GLU A 215 2.19 18.64 9.70
N ALA A 216 1.86 19.56 8.80
CA ALA A 216 1.04 19.31 7.64
C ALA A 216 1.62 18.21 6.74
N THR A 217 2.94 18.12 6.56
CA THR A 217 3.55 17.06 5.72
C THR A 217 3.15 15.65 6.17
N LYS A 218 3.14 15.40 7.48
CA LYS A 218 2.77 14.10 8.07
C LYS A 218 1.28 13.81 7.87
N ALA A 219 0.44 14.82 8.11
CA ALA A 219 -1.00 14.70 7.91
C ALA A 219 -1.36 14.48 6.43
N ILE A 220 -0.69 15.18 5.51
CA ILE A 220 -0.84 14.99 4.06
C ILE A 220 -0.51 13.56 3.67
N ALA A 221 0.67 13.05 4.04
CA ALA A 221 1.07 11.68 3.70
C ALA A 221 0.06 10.64 4.22
N GLN A 222 -0.45 10.84 5.44
CA GLN A 222 -1.49 9.98 6.01
C GLN A 222 -2.81 10.07 5.24
N GLN A 223 -3.27 11.27 4.87
CA GLN A 223 -4.54 11.47 4.16
C GLN A 223 -4.50 10.93 2.73
N LEU A 224 -3.36 11.05 2.03
CA LEU A 224 -3.17 10.45 0.70
C LEU A 224 -3.35 8.93 0.75
N GLN A 225 -2.88 8.28 1.81
CA GLN A 225 -3.05 6.85 2.02
C GLN A 225 -4.48 6.48 2.40
N LEU A 226 -5.07 7.18 3.39
CA LEU A 226 -6.42 6.90 3.89
C LEU A 226 -7.49 7.08 2.82
N ARG A 227 -7.41 8.16 2.03
CA ARG A 227 -8.36 8.48 0.95
C ARG A 227 -8.02 7.79 -0.38
N ASN A 228 -6.90 7.09 -0.43
CA ASN A 228 -6.35 6.50 -1.66
C ASN A 228 -6.24 7.52 -2.81
N LEU A 229 -5.81 8.75 -2.51
CA LEU A 229 -5.70 9.82 -3.51
C LEU A 229 -4.54 9.53 -4.46
N GLY A 230 -4.74 9.76 -5.76
CA GLY A 230 -3.72 9.52 -6.77
C GLY A 230 -3.92 10.36 -8.02
N GLY A 231 -2.88 10.43 -8.84
CA GLY A 231 -2.77 11.37 -9.94
C GLY A 231 -1.91 12.57 -9.54
N ILE A 232 -2.23 13.74 -10.10
CA ILE A 232 -1.55 15.00 -9.81
C ILE A 232 -2.11 15.56 -8.49
N ILE A 233 -1.21 15.92 -7.59
CA ILE A 233 -1.53 16.51 -6.29
C ILE A 233 -0.73 17.81 -6.18
N ILE A 234 -1.43 18.90 -5.86
CA ILE A 234 -0.86 20.22 -5.65
C ILE A 234 -1.04 20.59 -4.18
N ILE A 235 0.04 20.98 -3.52
CA ILE A 235 0.01 21.34 -2.10
C ILE A 235 0.40 22.81 -1.97
N ASP A 236 -0.49 23.60 -1.38
CA ASP A 236 -0.28 25.01 -1.05
C ASP A 236 0.18 25.10 0.41
N PHE A 237 1.50 25.24 0.60
CA PHE A 237 2.08 25.46 1.91
C PHE A 237 2.01 26.95 2.25
N ILE A 238 1.85 27.26 3.54
CA ILE A 238 1.87 28.65 4.00
C ILE A 238 3.24 29.26 3.66
N ASP A 239 3.23 30.48 3.11
CA ASP A 239 4.42 31.18 2.65
C ASP A 239 5.56 31.21 3.69
N MET A 240 6.76 30.78 3.26
CA MET A 240 7.97 30.77 4.06
C MET A 240 9.01 31.71 3.46
N GLN A 241 9.65 32.55 4.30
CA GLN A 241 10.60 33.55 3.83
C GLN A 241 11.96 32.99 3.44
N THR A 242 12.38 31.88 4.06
CA THR A 242 13.71 31.31 3.85
C THR A 242 13.66 30.08 2.94
N ASP A 243 14.67 29.93 2.07
CA ASP A 243 14.87 28.70 1.28
C ASP A 243 15.15 27.50 2.18
N GLU A 244 15.78 27.72 3.34
CA GLU A 244 16.05 26.67 4.32
C GLU A 244 14.75 26.04 4.84
N HIS A 245 13.76 26.85 5.22
CA HIS A 245 12.45 26.35 5.65
C HIS A 245 11.75 25.57 4.53
N ARG A 246 11.77 26.07 3.30
CA ARG A 246 11.21 25.38 2.13
C ARG A 246 11.85 24.01 1.92
N ASN A 247 13.19 23.95 1.93
CA ASN A 247 13.92 22.70 1.76
C ASN A 247 13.62 21.69 2.88
N ARG A 248 13.52 22.14 4.13
CA ARG A 248 13.17 21.28 5.27
C ARG A 248 11.74 20.74 5.19
N VAL A 249 10.79 21.54 4.71
CA VAL A 249 9.41 21.10 4.47
C VAL A 249 9.36 20.04 3.36
N LEU A 250 10.06 20.26 2.24
CA LEU A 250 10.17 19.25 1.18
C LEU A 250 10.77 17.93 1.67
N GLN A 251 11.88 18.01 2.42
CA GLN A 251 12.50 16.81 3.00
C GLN A 251 11.54 16.08 3.94
N SER A 252 10.85 16.82 4.82
CA SER A 252 9.84 16.25 5.74
C SER A 252 8.69 15.57 4.98
N LEU A 253 8.26 16.13 3.85
CA LEU A 253 7.24 15.52 2.98
C LEU A 253 7.75 14.23 2.33
N CYS A 254 8.96 14.25 1.77
CA CYS A 254 9.58 13.05 1.19
C CYS A 254 9.74 11.94 2.24
N ASP A 255 10.22 12.27 3.45
CA ASP A 255 10.39 11.33 4.55
C ASP A 255 9.04 10.73 4.99
N ALA A 256 7.99 11.55 5.06
CA ALA A 256 6.65 11.09 5.40
C ALA A 256 6.05 10.16 4.32
N LEU A 257 6.32 10.44 3.05
CA LEU A 257 5.86 9.65 1.90
C LEU A 257 6.70 8.38 1.67
N SER A 258 7.91 8.29 2.21
CA SER A 258 8.78 7.10 2.07
C SER A 258 8.14 5.80 2.56
N LYS A 259 7.16 5.91 3.47
CA LYS A 259 6.38 4.78 4.00
C LYS A 259 5.15 4.43 3.17
N ASP A 260 4.83 5.24 2.15
CA ASP A 260 3.72 4.95 1.26
C ASP A 260 4.05 3.75 0.37
N ARG A 261 3.10 2.82 0.28
CA ARG A 261 3.24 1.62 -0.57
C ARG A 261 3.09 1.95 -2.06
N MET A 262 2.55 3.13 -2.37
CA MET A 262 2.35 3.63 -3.72
C MET A 262 3.51 4.53 -4.13
N LYS A 263 4.05 4.33 -5.34
CA LYS A 263 5.12 5.18 -5.88
C LYS A 263 4.65 6.64 -5.92
N THR A 264 5.39 7.50 -5.24
CA THR A 264 5.23 8.96 -5.21
C THR A 264 6.43 9.63 -5.87
N ASN A 265 6.20 10.77 -6.51
CA ASN A 265 7.28 11.63 -7.00
C ASN A 265 6.95 13.09 -6.62
N VAL A 266 7.89 13.78 -5.98
CA VAL A 266 7.74 15.16 -5.50
C VAL A 266 8.70 16.03 -6.31
N ASN A 267 8.15 16.99 -7.07
CA ASN A 267 8.92 17.80 -8.02
C ASN A 267 9.49 19.10 -7.40
N GLY A 268 9.17 19.39 -6.13
CA GLY A 268 9.62 20.59 -5.42
C GLY A 268 8.64 21.77 -5.50
N PHE A 269 9.11 22.95 -5.10
CA PHE A 269 8.34 24.20 -5.16
C PHE A 269 8.32 24.78 -6.57
N THR A 270 7.13 25.14 -7.04
CA THR A 270 6.90 25.89 -8.27
C THR A 270 7.25 27.36 -8.09
N GLN A 271 7.27 28.11 -9.19
CA GLN A 271 7.41 29.57 -9.17
C GLN A 271 6.27 30.27 -8.42
N LEU A 272 5.11 29.61 -8.28
CA LEU A 272 3.95 30.12 -7.56
C LEU A 272 3.96 29.78 -6.07
N GLY A 273 5.00 29.11 -5.55
CA GLY A 273 5.07 28.69 -4.15
C GLY A 273 4.32 27.40 -3.82
N LEU A 274 3.71 26.75 -4.82
CA LEU A 274 3.01 25.47 -4.66
C LEU A 274 3.99 24.30 -4.79
N VAL A 275 3.74 23.19 -4.09
CA VAL A 275 4.47 21.94 -4.27
C VAL A 275 3.69 21.00 -5.18
N GLU A 276 4.35 20.53 -6.23
CA GLU A 276 3.80 19.57 -7.18
C GLU A 276 4.27 18.15 -6.84
N MET A 277 3.33 17.21 -6.79
CA MET A 277 3.66 15.80 -6.68
C MET A 277 2.71 14.91 -7.48
N THR A 278 3.17 13.69 -7.76
CA THR A 278 2.35 12.65 -8.35
C THR A 278 2.34 11.42 -7.46
N ARG A 279 1.19 10.76 -7.36
CA ARG A 279 1.03 9.47 -6.68
C ARG A 279 0.33 8.48 -7.60
N LYS A 280 0.91 7.31 -7.79
CA LYS A 280 0.38 6.31 -8.74
C LYS A 280 -1.05 5.88 -8.36
N ARG A 281 -1.99 5.90 -9.32
CA ARG A 281 -3.35 5.33 -9.15
C ARG A 281 -3.33 3.80 -9.25
N THR A 282 -3.97 3.13 -8.30
CA THR A 282 -4.23 1.67 -8.35
C THR A 282 -5.71 1.31 -8.40
N ARG A 283 -6.57 2.19 -7.89
CA ARG A 283 -8.05 2.07 -7.85
C ARG A 283 -8.66 3.47 -7.91
N GLU A 284 -9.98 3.56 -8.07
CA GLU A 284 -10.70 4.83 -7.88
C GLU A 284 -10.52 5.33 -6.43
N SER A 285 -10.45 6.65 -6.27
CA SER A 285 -10.37 7.31 -4.96
C SER A 285 -11.72 7.19 -4.24
N LEU A 286 -11.69 7.29 -2.91
CA LEU A 286 -12.90 7.36 -2.08
C LEU A 286 -13.72 8.62 -2.35
#